data_AF-A0A6J8ADV5-F1
#
_entry.id   AF-A0A6J8ADV5-F1
#
_cell.length_a   1.000
_cell.length_b   1.000
_cell.length_c   1.000
_cell.angle_alpha   90.00
_cell.angle_beta   90.00
_cell.angle_gamma   90.00
#
_symmetry.space_group_name_H-M   'P 1'
#
loop_
_entity.id
_entity.type
_entity.pdbx_description
1 polymer ?
#
loop_
_entity_poly.entity_id
_entity_poly.type
_entity_poly.pdbx_seq_one_letter_code
_entity_poly.pdbx_strand_id
1 'polypeptide(L)'
;MTNLVVKHLSKTIKYIFAKNQGQPEALQRNFAAFIPHQFGDHSKCEARFCGHKRKPGVKYLHRSLPYKARLKNPALCEKLVSLFEPIVGNTTVYSDLGSSQACEAAHRSASLRAPKHLHYGESESLDYRLKATAACINEGKSYLSEVNDS
;
A
#
# COMPACT_ATOMS: atom_id res chain seq x y z
N MET A 1 10.02 22.86 0.17
CA MET A 1 8.82 22.16 0.70
C MET A 1 9.12 21.77 2.15
N THR A 2 8.20 21.93 3.10
CA THR A 2 8.47 21.57 4.51
C THR A 2 8.27 20.06 4.74
N ASN A 3 8.92 19.50 5.76
CA ASN A 3 8.81 18.08 6.12
C ASN A 3 7.34 17.66 6.40
N LEU A 4 6.53 18.57 6.95
CA LEU A 4 5.09 18.36 7.18
C LEU A 4 4.30 18.17 5.88
N VAL A 5 4.59 18.95 4.85
CA VAL A 5 3.92 18.82 3.54
C VAL A 5 4.28 17.48 2.90
N VAL A 6 5.57 17.10 2.92
CA VAL A 6 6.02 15.80 2.40
C VAL A 6 5.29 14.66 3.13
N LYS A 7 5.29 14.65 4.47
CA LYS A 7 4.58 13.63 5.27
C LYS A 7 3.09 13.54 4.94
N HIS A 8 2.42 14.68 4.75
CA HIS A 8 1.02 14.73 4.35
C HIS A 8 0.79 14.14 2.96
N LEU A 9 1.60 14.52 1.98
CA LEU A 9 1.51 13.98 0.62
C LEU A 9 1.74 12.46 0.64
N SER A 10 2.79 11.97 1.30
CA SER A 10 3.06 10.54 1.44
C SER A 10 1.91 9.78 2.11
N LYS A 11 1.32 10.33 3.18
CA LYS A 11 0.14 9.73 3.82
C LYS A 11 -1.05 9.65 2.87
N THR A 12 -1.28 10.71 2.10
CA THR A 12 -2.40 10.79 1.16
C THR A 12 -2.24 9.78 0.03
N ILE A 13 -1.03 9.64 -0.51
CA ILE A 13 -0.68 8.64 -1.53
C ILE A 13 -0.97 7.23 -1.02
N LYS A 14 -0.49 6.89 0.19
CA LYS A 14 -0.77 5.59 0.83
C LYS A 14 -2.27 5.31 0.94
N TYR A 15 -3.06 6.32 1.29
CA TYR A 15 -4.51 6.18 1.38
C TYR A 15 -5.17 5.97 0.01
N ILE A 16 -4.71 6.69 -1.03
CA ILE A 16 -5.18 6.51 -2.40
C ILE A 16 -4.93 5.07 -2.86
N PHE A 17 -3.72 4.54 -2.69
CA PHE A 17 -3.41 3.14 -3.00
C PHE A 17 -4.29 2.16 -2.23
N ALA A 18 -4.37 2.30 -0.91
CA ALA A 18 -5.10 1.36 -0.05
C ALA A 18 -6.61 1.32 -0.34
N LYS A 19 -7.19 2.41 -0.87
CA LYS A 19 -8.64 2.52 -1.13
C LYS A 19 -9.05 2.19 -2.56
N ASN A 20 -8.10 1.97 -3.47
CA ASN A 20 -8.35 1.73 -4.88
C ASN A 20 -7.64 0.46 -5.40
N GLN A 21 -7.34 -0.51 -4.52
CA GLN A 21 -6.79 -1.81 -4.93
C GLN A 21 -7.74 -2.52 -5.90
N GLY A 22 -7.18 -3.07 -6.98
CA GLY A 22 -7.92 -3.70 -8.08
C GLY A 22 -8.81 -2.76 -8.90
N GLN A 23 -8.72 -1.43 -8.70
CA GLN A 23 -9.59 -0.44 -9.35
C GLN A 23 -8.76 0.62 -10.08
N PRO A 24 -8.18 0.31 -11.26
CA PRO A 24 -7.25 1.20 -11.97
C PRO A 24 -7.87 2.54 -12.38
N GLU A 25 -9.14 2.57 -12.78
CA GLU A 25 -9.85 3.80 -13.15
C GLU A 25 -10.12 4.70 -11.93
N ALA A 26 -10.49 4.10 -10.79
CA ALA A 26 -10.71 4.83 -9.55
C ALA A 26 -9.37 5.37 -9.00
N LEU A 27 -8.30 4.59 -9.14
CA LEU A 27 -6.94 5.02 -8.81
C LEU A 27 -6.51 6.22 -9.67
N GLN A 28 -6.76 6.16 -10.99
CA GLN A 28 -6.45 7.24 -11.93
C GLN A 28 -7.18 8.52 -11.59
N ARG A 29 -8.50 8.46 -11.37
CA ARG A 29 -9.30 9.64 -10.98
C ARG A 29 -8.81 10.26 -9.68
N ASN A 30 -8.52 9.44 -8.67
CA ASN A 30 -8.04 9.93 -7.38
C ASN A 30 -6.63 10.56 -7.47
N PHE A 31 -5.72 10.00 -8.27
CA PHE A 31 -4.42 10.63 -8.51
C PHE A 31 -4.53 11.91 -9.36
N ALA A 32 -5.41 11.95 -10.36
CA ALA A 32 -5.66 13.15 -11.15
C ALA A 32 -6.24 14.30 -10.31
N ALA A 33 -7.00 13.98 -9.26
CA ALA A 33 -7.52 14.95 -8.31
C ALA A 33 -6.54 15.29 -7.16
N PHE A 34 -5.52 14.46 -6.93
CA PHE A 34 -4.66 14.52 -5.74
C PHE A 34 -3.93 15.85 -5.61
N ILE A 35 -3.19 16.27 -6.65
CA ILE A 35 -2.42 17.51 -6.63
C ILE A 35 -3.34 18.73 -6.65
N PRO A 36 -4.30 18.88 -7.60
CA PRO A 36 -5.23 20.01 -7.61
C PRO A 36 -5.94 20.21 -6.26
N HIS A 37 -6.33 19.11 -5.60
CA HIS A 37 -6.92 19.15 -4.27
C HIS A 37 -6.04 19.89 -3.26
N GLN A 38 -4.73 19.62 -3.21
CA GLN A 38 -3.84 20.27 -2.23
C GLN A 38 -3.71 21.78 -2.44
N PHE A 39 -3.96 22.24 -3.66
CA PHE A 39 -3.96 23.65 -4.06
C PHE A 39 -5.35 24.28 -4.06
N GLY A 40 -6.37 23.56 -3.55
CA GLY A 40 -7.73 24.04 -3.35
C GLY A 40 -8.65 23.92 -4.56
N ASP A 41 -8.20 23.28 -5.64
CA ASP A 41 -9.08 22.89 -6.73
C ASP A 41 -9.74 21.54 -6.43
N HIS A 42 -11.06 21.58 -6.25
CA HIS A 42 -11.87 20.41 -5.94
C HIS A 42 -12.73 19.95 -7.12
N SER A 43 -12.49 20.46 -8.34
CA SER A 43 -13.26 20.13 -9.55
C SER A 43 -13.29 18.62 -9.83
N LYS A 44 -12.13 17.97 -9.78
CA LYS A 44 -11.93 16.53 -10.05
C LYS A 44 -12.15 15.62 -8.83
N CYS A 45 -12.48 16.19 -7.67
CA CYS A 45 -12.58 15.43 -6.42
C CYS A 45 -13.89 14.65 -6.29
N GLU A 46 -13.81 13.44 -5.75
CA GLU A 46 -14.98 12.67 -5.29
C GLU A 46 -15.29 12.94 -3.80
N ALA A 47 -16.56 12.88 -3.42
CA ALA A 47 -17.01 13.13 -2.04
C ALA A 47 -16.44 12.13 -1.01
N ARG A 48 -16.16 10.89 -1.44
CA ARG A 48 -15.54 9.85 -0.61
C ARG A 48 -14.13 10.25 -0.14
N PHE A 49 -13.41 11.03 -0.94
CA PHE A 49 -12.06 11.50 -0.63
C PHE A 49 -12.03 12.95 -0.13
N CYS A 50 -12.88 13.81 -0.69
CA CYS A 50 -12.82 15.25 -0.48
C CYS A 50 -13.87 15.74 0.52
N GLY A 51 -13.40 16.26 1.66
CA GLY A 51 -14.29 16.83 2.68
C GLY A 51 -15.08 18.05 2.19
N HIS A 52 -14.54 18.83 1.25
CA HIS A 52 -15.25 19.96 0.63
C HIS A 52 -16.49 19.50 -0.14
N LYS A 53 -16.36 18.44 -0.95
CA LYS A 53 -17.47 17.84 -1.70
C LYS A 53 -18.45 17.09 -0.79
N ARG A 54 -17.97 16.51 0.31
CA ARG A 54 -18.80 15.77 1.28
C ARG A 54 -19.71 16.68 2.10
N LYS A 55 -19.25 17.89 2.42
CA LYS A 55 -19.98 18.87 3.22
C LYS A 55 -20.00 20.22 2.48
N PRO A 56 -20.80 20.33 1.40
CA PRO A 56 -20.94 21.59 0.69
C PRO A 56 -21.49 22.67 1.64
N GLY A 57 -21.10 23.92 1.42
CA GLY A 57 -21.49 25.05 2.27
C GLY A 57 -20.69 25.20 3.57
N VAL A 58 -19.90 24.21 3.99
CA VAL A 58 -18.99 24.33 5.14
C VAL A 58 -17.60 24.74 4.68
N LYS A 59 -16.97 25.67 5.40
CA LYS A 59 -15.57 26.06 5.15
C LYS A 59 -14.67 24.82 5.26
N TYR A 60 -14.08 24.42 4.14
CA TYR A 60 -13.15 23.30 4.09
C TYR A 60 -11.78 23.68 4.65
N LEU A 61 -11.22 22.82 5.49
CA LEU A 61 -9.91 22.99 6.11
C LEU A 61 -9.00 21.81 5.78
N HIS A 62 -7.81 22.09 5.25
CA HIS A 62 -6.77 21.09 5.01
C HIS A 62 -6.06 20.73 6.30
N ARG A 63 -6.71 19.95 7.18
CA ARG A 63 -6.26 19.71 8.57
C ARG A 63 -4.80 19.26 8.72
N SER A 64 -4.27 18.56 7.73
CA SER A 64 -2.91 18.01 7.73
C SER A 64 -1.88 18.85 6.97
N LEU A 65 -2.30 19.95 6.35
CA LEU A 65 -1.39 20.95 5.76
C LEU A 65 -1.07 22.07 6.79
N PRO A 66 0.09 22.74 6.65
CA PRO A 66 0.43 23.90 7.45
C PRO A 66 -0.69 24.96 7.44
N TYR A 67 -0.94 25.55 8.61
CA TYR A 67 -1.99 26.56 8.80
C TYR A 67 -3.41 26.11 8.42
N LYS A 68 -3.63 24.80 8.26
CA LYS A 68 -4.89 24.19 7.82
C LYS A 68 -5.40 24.73 6.47
N ALA A 69 -4.48 25.19 5.63
CA ALA A 69 -4.76 25.91 4.39
C ALA A 69 -4.22 25.18 3.15
N ARG A 70 -4.76 25.53 1.98
CA ARG A 70 -4.25 25.07 0.69
C ARG A 70 -2.84 25.57 0.44
N LEU A 71 -2.07 24.79 -0.33
CA LEU A 71 -0.80 25.26 -0.89
C LEU A 71 -1.05 26.36 -1.91
N LYS A 72 -0.12 27.31 -2.04
CA LYS A 72 -0.31 28.52 -2.87
C LYS A 72 0.76 28.74 -3.95
N ASN A 73 1.84 27.97 -3.97
CA ASN A 73 2.95 28.18 -4.90
C ASN A 73 2.64 27.51 -6.27
N PRO A 74 2.41 28.27 -7.36
CA PRO A 74 2.04 27.70 -8.66
C PRO A 74 3.16 26.85 -9.28
N ALA A 75 4.41 27.32 -9.22
CA ALA A 75 5.56 26.56 -9.74
C ALA A 75 5.74 25.21 -9.02
N LEU A 76 5.39 25.14 -7.73
CA LEU A 76 5.35 23.87 -7.01
C LEU A 76 4.22 22.97 -7.49
N CYS A 77 3.05 23.53 -7.78
CA CYS A 77 1.92 22.79 -8.33
C CYS A 77 2.30 22.13 -9.66
N GLU A 78 2.85 22.89 -10.59
CA GLU A 78 3.28 22.41 -11.91
C GLU A 78 4.31 21.28 -11.80
N LYS A 79 5.35 21.46 -10.96
CA LYS A 79 6.35 20.43 -10.72
C LYS A 79 5.73 19.15 -10.16
N LEU A 80 4.80 19.27 -9.22
CA LEU A 80 4.12 18.10 -8.66
C LEU A 80 3.20 17.43 -9.69
N VAL A 81 2.49 18.19 -10.52
CA VAL A 81 1.67 17.62 -11.59
C VAL A 81 2.54 16.81 -12.56
N SER A 82 3.64 17.40 -13.04
CA SER A 82 4.59 16.71 -13.93
C SER A 82 5.20 15.46 -13.28
N LEU A 83 5.54 15.50 -11.99
CA LEU A 83 6.06 14.33 -11.28
C LEU A 83 5.05 13.18 -11.17
N PHE A 84 3.75 13.48 -11.08
CA PHE A 84 2.70 12.47 -10.92
C PHE A 84 2.08 12.02 -12.25
N GLU A 85 2.32 12.71 -13.36
CA GLU A 85 1.78 12.37 -14.67
C GLU A 85 2.08 10.92 -15.09
N PRO A 86 3.32 10.39 -14.95
CA PRO A 86 3.60 8.99 -15.30
C PRO A 86 2.85 7.98 -14.42
N ILE A 87 2.55 8.35 -13.18
CA ILE A 87 1.80 7.50 -12.23
C ILE A 87 0.33 7.48 -12.64
N VAL A 88 -0.24 8.64 -13.00
CA VAL A 88 -1.62 8.77 -13.49
C VAL A 88 -1.80 8.04 -14.81
N GLY A 89 -0.79 8.04 -15.70
CA GLY A 89 -0.84 7.35 -16.99
C GLY A 89 -0.75 5.82 -16.89
N ASN A 90 -0.17 5.28 -15.81
CA ASN A 90 0.13 3.85 -15.68
C ASN A 90 -0.58 3.19 -14.48
N THR A 91 -1.78 3.65 -14.11
CA THR A 91 -2.47 3.16 -12.91
C THR A 91 -2.86 1.69 -12.96
N THR A 92 -2.91 1.07 -14.14
CA THR A 92 -3.10 -0.38 -14.29
C THR A 92 -2.03 -1.18 -13.54
N VAL A 93 -0.76 -0.84 -13.73
CA VAL A 93 0.40 -1.45 -13.05
C VAL A 93 0.35 -1.22 -11.53
N TYR A 94 -0.21 -0.09 -11.11
CA TYR A 94 -0.23 0.35 -9.73
C TYR A 94 -1.48 -0.07 -8.96
N SER A 95 -2.51 -0.55 -9.65
CA SER A 95 -3.80 -0.93 -9.05
C SER A 95 -3.75 -2.25 -8.30
N ASP A 96 -2.86 -3.14 -8.71
CA ASP A 96 -2.58 -4.39 -8.03
C ASP A 96 -1.06 -4.53 -7.86
N LEU A 97 -0.57 -4.08 -6.71
CA LEU A 97 0.85 -4.23 -6.34
C LEU A 97 1.13 -5.59 -5.68
N GLY A 98 0.11 -6.45 -5.60
CA GLY A 98 0.16 -7.71 -4.86
C GLY A 98 0.45 -7.52 -3.37
N SER A 99 0.65 -8.65 -2.69
CA SER A 99 1.10 -8.69 -1.30
C SER A 99 2.35 -9.56 -1.22
N SER A 100 3.44 -9.03 -0.66
CA SER A 100 4.64 -9.82 -0.34
C SER A 100 4.44 -10.75 0.86
N GLN A 101 3.32 -10.65 1.58
CA GLN A 101 3.09 -11.35 2.85
C GLN A 101 3.19 -12.87 2.70
N ALA A 102 2.74 -13.44 1.58
CA ALA A 102 2.85 -14.88 1.34
C ALA A 102 4.32 -15.34 1.24
N CYS A 103 5.14 -14.59 0.50
CA CYS A 103 6.58 -14.84 0.39
C CYS A 103 7.29 -14.63 1.73
N GLU A 104 6.95 -13.58 2.46
CA GLU A 104 7.51 -13.28 3.79
C GLU A 104 7.16 -14.38 4.81
N ALA A 105 5.91 -14.86 4.81
CA ALA A 105 5.46 -15.95 5.66
C ALA A 105 6.19 -17.27 5.32
N ALA A 106 6.39 -17.56 4.04
CA ALA A 106 7.15 -18.72 3.59
C ALA A 106 8.62 -18.63 4.02
N HIS A 107 9.29 -17.51 3.77
CA HIS A 107 10.68 -17.27 4.20
C HIS A 107 10.84 -17.37 5.71
N ARG A 108 9.89 -16.82 6.48
CA ARG A 108 9.90 -16.94 7.94
C ARG A 108 9.76 -18.39 8.39
N SER A 109 8.84 -19.14 7.78
CA SER A 109 8.62 -20.56 8.11
C SER A 109 9.85 -21.42 7.82
N ALA A 110 10.50 -21.20 6.67
CA ALA A 110 11.76 -21.87 6.33
C ALA A 110 12.88 -21.51 7.32
N SER A 111 13.03 -20.23 7.63
CA SER A 111 14.06 -19.74 8.56
C SER A 111 13.89 -20.28 9.99
N LEU A 112 12.65 -20.57 10.42
CA LEU A 112 12.38 -21.16 11.73
C LEU A 112 12.69 -22.66 11.79
N ARG A 113 12.54 -23.39 10.68
CA ARG A 113 12.74 -24.85 10.61
C ARG A 113 14.17 -25.25 10.24
N ALA A 114 14.89 -24.36 9.53
CA ALA A 114 16.30 -24.51 9.19
C ALA A 114 17.05 -23.19 9.49
N PRO A 115 17.21 -22.82 10.77
CA PRO A 115 17.87 -21.58 11.14
C PRO A 115 19.37 -21.62 10.81
N LYS A 116 19.90 -20.52 10.26
CA LYS A 116 21.28 -20.42 9.77
C LYS A 116 22.38 -20.66 10.81
N HIS A 117 22.09 -20.49 12.10
CA HIS A 117 23.06 -20.70 13.19
C HIS A 117 23.27 -22.19 13.50
N LEU A 118 22.46 -23.08 12.94
CA LEU A 118 22.61 -24.53 13.05
C LEU A 118 23.06 -25.09 11.71
N HIS A 119 24.00 -26.03 11.75
CA HIS A 119 24.58 -26.62 10.55
C HIS A 119 23.73 -27.81 10.06
N TYR A 120 23.16 -27.69 8.86
CA TYR A 120 22.35 -28.74 8.23
C TYR A 120 22.81 -29.11 6.81
N GLY A 121 23.89 -28.49 6.31
CA GLY A 121 24.29 -28.55 4.90
C GLY A 121 24.98 -29.84 4.45
N GLU A 122 25.59 -30.58 5.38
CA GLU A 122 26.37 -31.80 5.08
C GLU A 122 25.51 -33.09 5.17
N SER A 123 24.19 -32.96 5.13
CA SER A 123 23.26 -34.10 5.11
C SER A 123 21.95 -33.74 4.40
N GLU A 124 21.10 -34.73 4.16
CA GLU A 124 19.74 -34.53 3.65
C GLU A 124 18.83 -33.76 4.63
N SER A 125 19.27 -33.48 5.85
CA SER A 125 18.49 -32.76 6.86
C SER A 125 18.00 -31.39 6.38
N LEU A 126 18.83 -30.62 5.65
CA LEU A 126 18.41 -29.32 5.13
C LEU A 126 17.28 -29.48 4.10
N ASP A 127 17.46 -30.40 3.16
CA ASP A 127 16.51 -30.69 2.10
C ASP A 127 15.17 -31.19 2.66
N TYR A 128 15.21 -32.15 3.60
CA TYR A 128 14.02 -32.64 4.31
C TYR A 128 13.26 -31.50 5.01
N ARG A 129 13.97 -30.63 5.74
CA ARG A 129 13.34 -29.50 6.46
C ARG A 129 12.67 -28.52 5.51
N LEU A 130 13.32 -28.19 4.39
CA LEU A 130 12.75 -27.28 3.39
C LEU A 130 11.54 -27.92 2.69
N LYS A 131 11.64 -29.18 2.28
CA LYS A 131 10.53 -29.94 1.67
C LYS A 131 9.34 -30.07 2.61
N ALA A 132 9.55 -30.45 3.87
CA ALA A 132 8.50 -30.53 4.88
C ALA A 132 7.89 -29.14 5.18
N THR A 133 8.66 -28.06 5.08
CA THR A 133 8.15 -26.69 5.17
C THR A 133 7.24 -26.33 4.01
N ALA A 134 7.66 -26.64 2.78
CA ALA A 134 6.85 -26.42 1.59
C ALA A 134 5.54 -27.22 1.65
N ALA A 135 5.60 -28.51 2.03
CA ALA A 135 4.41 -29.33 2.24
C ALA A 135 3.45 -28.71 3.26
N CYS A 136 3.94 -28.30 4.45
CA CYS A 136 3.09 -27.64 5.44
C CYS A 136 2.49 -26.30 4.98
N ILE A 137 3.16 -25.57 4.09
CA ILE A 137 2.62 -24.32 3.52
C ILE A 137 1.51 -24.64 2.51
N ASN A 138 1.71 -25.67 1.67
CA ASN A 138 0.80 -26.02 0.59
C ASN A 138 -0.43 -26.79 1.06
N GLU A 139 -0.24 -27.75 1.97
CA GLU A 139 -1.28 -28.69 2.44
C GLU A 139 -1.92 -28.24 3.76
N GLY A 140 -1.33 -27.24 4.43
CA GLY A 140 -1.73 -26.78 5.75
C GLY A 140 -1.10 -27.58 6.88
N LYS A 141 -1.43 -27.22 8.13
CA LYS A 141 -1.04 -27.99 9.31
C LYS A 141 -2.19 -28.92 9.67
N SER A 142 -2.05 -30.22 9.41
CA SER A 142 -2.93 -31.23 10.00
C SER A 142 -2.70 -31.21 11.51
N TYR A 143 -3.68 -30.75 12.29
CA TYR A 143 -3.65 -30.97 13.73
C TYR A 143 -3.85 -32.47 13.97
N LEU A 144 -3.02 -33.06 14.83
CA LEU A 144 -3.12 -34.43 15.32
C LEU A 144 -4.34 -34.60 16.25
N SER A 145 -5.54 -34.23 15.80
CA SER A 145 -6.79 -34.48 16.55
C SER A 145 -7.54 -35.72 16.06
N GLU A 146 -7.04 -36.43 15.05
CA GLU A 146 -7.62 -37.69 14.55
C GLU A 146 -6.87 -38.93 15.09
N VAL A 147 -6.58 -38.96 16.39
CA VAL A 147 -6.01 -40.15 17.05
C VAL A 147 -7.01 -40.81 18.00
N ASN A 148 -8.30 -40.41 17.96
CA ASN A 148 -9.31 -40.95 18.88
C ASN A 148 -10.51 -41.60 18.19
N ASP A 149 -10.46 -41.82 16.88
CA ASP A 149 -11.42 -42.68 16.20
C ASP A 149 -10.81 -44.09 16.10
N SER A 150 -10.98 -44.86 17.17
CA SER A 150 -10.77 -46.32 17.22
C SER A 150 -12.10 -47.03 17.40
#